data_AF-A0A7C8YPB7-F1
#
_entry.id   AF-A0A7C8YPB7-F1
#
_cell.length_a   1.000
_cell.length_b   1.000
_cell.length_c   1.000
_cell.angle_alpha   90.00
_cell.angle_beta   90.00
_cell.angle_gamma   90.00
#
_symmetry.space_group_name_H-M   'P 1'
#
loop_
_entity.id
_entity.type
_entity.pdbx_description
1 polymer ?
#
loop_
_entity_poly.entity_id
_entity_poly.type
_entity_poly.pdbx_seq_one_letter_code
_entity_poly.pdbx_strand_id
1 'polypeptide(L)'
;SDFPAYGMLSGWMTSGKLACPYYMEHSKSFRLANANKQSWFDCHRQFLPMDHRFRRNKSAFYKNREEHSDPPPTLTGEQVWNRVALLPKARDHQGKLSDYGKSHNWA
;
A
#
# COMPACT_ATOMS: atom_id res chain seq x y z
N SER A 1 2.17 1.30 14.64
CA SER A 1 1.71 2.54 13.99
C SER A 1 0.22 2.49 13.80
N ASP A 2 -0.49 3.49 14.30
CA ASP A 2 -1.94 3.61 14.16
C ASP A 2 -2.27 4.29 12.81
N PHE A 3 -2.65 3.48 11.81
CA PHE A 3 -2.93 3.93 10.43
C PHE A 3 -4.04 5.01 10.31
N PRO A 4 -5.12 4.97 11.11
CA PRO A 4 -6.17 5.99 11.08
C PRO A 4 -5.68 7.38 11.50
N ALA A 5 -4.88 7.48 12.56
CA ALA A 5 -4.35 8.75 13.06
C ALA A 5 -3.42 9.42 12.03
N TYR A 6 -2.64 8.62 11.29
CA TYR A 6 -1.81 9.12 10.19
C TYR A 6 -2.65 9.77 9.09
N GLY A 7 -3.74 9.13 8.67
CA GLY A 7 -4.62 9.69 7.63
C GLY A 7 -5.23 11.05 8.00
N MET A 8 -5.62 11.23 9.26
CA MET A 8 -6.23 12.48 9.73
C MET A 8 -5.24 13.63 9.85
N LEU A 9 -4.00 13.37 10.30
CA LEU A 9 -3.01 14.43 10.53
C LEU A 9 -2.22 14.79 9.25
N SER A 10 -2.05 13.83 8.34
CA SER A 10 -1.25 14.02 7.12
C SER A 10 -2.07 14.31 5.86
N GLY A 11 -3.40 14.21 5.91
CA GLY A 11 -4.23 14.28 4.69
C GLY A 11 -4.09 13.05 3.79
N TRP A 12 -3.48 11.97 4.31
CA TRP A 12 -3.27 10.75 3.55
C TRP A 12 -4.53 9.90 3.44
N MET A 13 -4.98 9.63 2.21
CA MET A 13 -6.08 8.71 1.98
C MET A 13 -5.67 7.27 2.30
N THR A 14 -6.29 6.69 3.32
CA THR A 14 -6.08 5.30 3.78
C THR A 14 -6.81 4.25 2.92
N SER A 15 -7.44 4.67 1.82
CA SER A 15 -8.16 3.80 0.90
C SER A 15 -7.48 3.73 -0.47
N GLY A 16 -7.65 2.60 -1.18
CA GLY A 16 -7.06 2.38 -2.51
C GLY A 16 -5.62 1.84 -2.48
N LYS A 17 -5.04 1.57 -3.65
CA LYS A 17 -3.76 0.85 -3.83
C LYS A 17 -2.60 1.41 -2.99
N LEU A 18 -2.55 2.73 -2.83
CA LEU A 18 -1.48 3.48 -2.17
C LEU A 18 -1.76 3.73 -0.68
N ALA A 19 -2.72 3.04 -0.06
CA ALA A 19 -3.07 3.25 1.34
C ALA A 19 -1.89 3.14 2.31
N CYS A 20 -0.90 2.30 2.03
CA CYS A 20 0.27 2.13 2.88
C CYS A 20 1.41 3.07 2.47
N PRO A 21 1.83 4.04 3.30
CA PRO A 21 2.92 4.94 2.97
C PRO A 21 4.30 4.27 2.99
N TYR A 22 4.43 3.09 3.60
CA TYR A 22 5.70 2.35 3.65
C TYR A 22 5.96 1.54 2.37
N TYR A 23 4.90 1.11 1.70
CA TYR A 23 4.99 0.27 0.49
C TYR A 23 4.52 0.99 -0.77
N MET A 24 3.66 2.01 -0.65
CA MET A 24 3.17 2.86 -1.73
C MET A 24 2.88 2.07 -3.02
N GLU A 25 3.62 2.34 -4.10
CA GLU A 25 3.51 1.67 -5.40
C GLU A 25 3.89 0.18 -5.40
N HIS A 26 4.70 -0.26 -4.43
CA HIS A 26 5.15 -1.64 -4.26
C HIS A 26 4.11 -2.55 -3.60
N SER A 27 2.95 -1.99 -3.23
CA SER A 27 1.80 -2.77 -2.76
C SER A 27 1.30 -3.73 -3.86
N LYS A 28 1.22 -5.03 -3.52
CA LYS A 28 0.60 -6.08 -4.37
C LYS A 28 -0.92 -6.09 -4.36
N SER A 29 -1.55 -5.05 -3.84
CA SER A 29 -3.00 -4.96 -3.75
C SER A 29 -3.66 -5.06 -5.13
N PHE A 30 -4.81 -5.73 -5.19
CA PHE A 30 -5.61 -5.89 -6.41
C PHE A 30 -7.06 -5.47 -6.19
N ARG A 31 -7.75 -5.10 -7.27
CA ARG A 31 -9.16 -4.69 -7.21
C ARG A 31 -10.06 -5.90 -7.40
N LEU A 32 -10.98 -6.12 -6.47
CA LEU A 32 -11.98 -7.18 -6.56
C LEU A 32 -12.98 -6.85 -7.68
N ALA A 33 -13.10 -7.71 -8.68
CA ALA A 33 -13.94 -7.47 -9.86
C ALA A 33 -15.41 -7.20 -9.50
N ASN A 34 -15.98 -7.98 -8.58
CA ASN A 34 -17.41 -7.90 -8.24
C ASN A 34 -17.73 -6.74 -7.29
N ALA A 35 -16.80 -6.38 -6.40
CA ALA A 35 -17.02 -5.33 -5.40
C ALA A 35 -16.45 -3.96 -5.83
N ASN A 36 -15.61 -3.92 -6.87
CA ASN A 36 -14.81 -2.75 -7.26
C ASN A 36 -13.96 -2.14 -6.13
N LYS A 37 -13.69 -2.91 -5.06
CA LYS A 37 -12.90 -2.48 -3.89
C LYS A 37 -11.45 -2.96 -4.00
N GLN A 38 -10.53 -2.15 -3.49
CA GLN A 38 -9.14 -2.55 -3.31
C GLN A 38 -9.03 -3.61 -2.20
N SER A 39 -8.25 -4.66 -2.44
CA SER A 39 -7.95 -5.69 -1.46
C SER A 39 -6.44 -5.95 -1.37
N TRP A 40 -5.99 -6.29 -0.16
CA TRP A 40 -4.63 -6.74 0.16
C TRP A 40 -4.60 -8.19 0.62
N PHE A 41 -5.70 -8.92 0.43
CA PHE A 41 -5.77 -10.34 0.76
C PHE A 41 -4.59 -11.08 0.11
N ASP A 42 -3.97 -12.00 0.84
CA ASP A 42 -2.82 -12.79 0.39
C ASP A 42 -1.51 -12.01 0.10
N CYS A 43 -1.50 -10.67 0.14
CA CYS A 43 -0.29 -9.88 -0.14
C CYS A 43 0.79 -9.99 0.94
N HIS A 44 0.45 -10.50 2.12
CA HIS A 44 1.37 -10.64 3.24
C HIS A 44 2.23 -11.91 3.18
N ARG A 45 1.94 -12.88 2.30
CA ARG A 45 2.74 -14.11 2.22
C ARG A 45 4.18 -13.88 1.80
N GLN A 46 4.46 -12.77 1.12
CA GLN A 46 5.81 -12.35 0.75
C GLN A 46 6.72 -12.03 1.95
N PHE A 47 6.17 -11.88 3.16
CA PHE A 47 6.95 -11.68 4.38
C PHE A 47 7.32 -12.99 5.09
N LEU A 48 6.78 -14.14 4.65
CA LEU A 48 7.16 -15.43 5.20
C LEU A 48 8.54 -15.84 4.67
N PRO A 49 9.31 -16.70 5.38
CA PRO A 49 10.52 -17.31 4.84
C PRO A 49 10.27 -17.97 3.47
N MET A 50 11.28 -17.97 2.58
CA MET A 50 11.12 -18.44 1.21
C MET A 50 10.70 -19.92 1.13
N ASP A 51 11.17 -20.74 2.06
CA ASP A 51 10.87 -22.17 2.19
C ASP A 51 9.52 -22.44 2.88
N HIS A 52 8.84 -21.42 3.41
CA HIS A 52 7.62 -21.58 4.20
C HIS A 52 6.48 -22.23 3.40
N ARG A 53 5.88 -23.30 3.93
CA ARG A 53 4.83 -24.10 3.26
C ARG A 53 3.64 -23.27 2.73
N PHE A 54 3.26 -22.21 3.43
CA PHE A 54 2.15 -21.35 3.00
C PHE A 54 2.45 -20.55 1.73
N ARG A 55 3.72 -20.31 1.39
CA ARG A 55 4.09 -19.71 0.09
C ARG A 55 3.68 -20.58 -1.10
N ARG A 56 3.58 -21.90 -0.91
CA ARG A 56 3.22 -22.87 -1.96
C ARG A 56 1.77 -23.38 -1.87
N ASN A 57 1.00 -22.89 -0.89
CA ASN A 57 -0.37 -23.35 -0.68
C ASN A 57 -1.35 -22.65 -1.64
N LYS A 58 -1.88 -23.41 -2.60
CA LYS A 58 -2.80 -22.96 -3.65
C LYS A 58 -4.28 -22.98 -3.27
N SER A 59 -4.64 -23.58 -2.12
CA SER A 59 -6.03 -23.84 -1.74
C SER A 59 -6.52 -23.02 -0.54
N ALA A 60 -5.65 -22.72 0.43
CA ALA A 60 -6.03 -21.97 1.64
C ALA A 60 -6.02 -20.44 1.45
N PHE A 61 -5.48 -19.95 0.34
CA PHE A 61 -5.29 -18.53 0.05
C PHE A 61 -5.93 -18.15 -1.29
N TYR A 62 -5.37 -17.16 -2.00
CA TYR A 62 -5.83 -16.83 -3.33
C TYR A 62 -5.69 -18.06 -4.24
N LYS A 63 -6.81 -18.50 -4.82
CA LYS A 63 -6.90 -19.76 -5.55
C LYS A 63 -5.83 -19.85 -6.63
N ASN A 64 -5.14 -20.99 -6.66
CA ASN A 64 -4.11 -21.30 -7.65
C ASN A 64 -2.91 -20.33 -7.67
N ARG A 65 -2.62 -19.67 -6.54
CA ARG A 65 -1.50 -18.72 -6.44
C ARG A 65 -0.41 -19.20 -5.50
N GLU A 66 0.81 -19.22 -6.02
CA GLU A 66 2.04 -19.34 -5.22
C GLU A 66 2.72 -17.98 -5.07
N GLU A 67 3.50 -17.82 -4.00
CA GLU A 67 4.22 -16.58 -3.70
C GLU A 67 5.71 -16.85 -3.65
N HIS A 68 6.42 -16.35 -4.66
CA HIS A 68 7.86 -16.56 -4.86
C HIS A 68 8.66 -15.26 -4.72
N SER A 69 8.00 -14.15 -4.41
CA SER A 69 8.66 -12.85 -4.36
C SER A 69 9.32 -12.61 -3.01
N ASP A 70 10.34 -11.78 -3.02
CA ASP A 70 10.90 -11.18 -1.82
C ASP A 70 9.93 -10.17 -1.19
N PRO A 71 10.06 -9.91 0.12
CA PRO A 71 9.34 -8.83 0.76
C PRO A 71 9.68 -7.50 0.05
N PRO A 72 8.68 -6.62 -0.18
CA PRO A 72 8.90 -5.34 -0.81
C PRO A 72 9.82 -4.48 0.07
N PRO A 73 10.57 -3.55 -0.54
CA PRO A 73 11.39 -2.61 0.22
C PRO A 73 10.51 -1.84 1.21
N THR A 74 10.92 -1.83 2.47
CA THR A 74 10.31 -0.96 3.47
C THR A 74 10.95 0.41 3.37
N LEU A 75 10.19 1.41 2.95
CA LEU A 75 10.67 2.79 2.97
C LEU A 75 10.93 3.24 4.41
N THR A 76 12.08 3.88 4.64
CA THR A 76 12.38 4.50 5.94
C THR A 76 11.50 5.73 6.16
N GLY A 77 11.35 6.17 7.40
CA GLY A 77 10.62 7.39 7.71
C GLY A 77 11.16 8.62 6.96
N GLU A 78 12.47 8.69 6.76
CA GLU A 78 13.12 9.75 5.97
C GLU A 78 12.78 9.67 4.47
N GLN A 79 12.79 8.47 3.88
CA GLN A 79 12.39 8.29 2.47
C GLN A 79 10.92 8.64 2.25
N VAL A 80 10.05 8.24 3.18
CA VAL A 80 8.64 8.64 3.17
C VAL A 80 8.54 10.16 3.30
N TRP A 81 9.25 10.76 4.26
CA TRP A 81 9.29 12.22 4.45
C TRP A 81 9.73 12.96 3.20
N ASN A 82 10.81 12.56 2.56
CA ASN A 82 11.33 13.19 1.34
C ASN A 82 10.32 13.16 0.19
N ARG A 83 9.48 12.10 0.10
CA ARG A 83 8.41 12.01 -0.89
C ARG A 83 7.23 12.92 -0.57
N VAL A 84 6.89 13.12 0.71
CA VAL A 84 5.73 13.93 1.12
C VAL A 84 6.06 15.39 1.40
N ALA A 85 7.31 15.72 1.71
CA ALA A 85 7.74 17.06 2.11
C ALA A 85 7.60 18.10 0.98
N LEU A 86 7.62 17.64 -0.27
CA LEU A 86 7.40 18.48 -1.46
C LEU A 86 5.92 18.67 -1.80
N LEU A 87 5.02 17.94 -1.15
CA LEU A 87 3.59 18.08 -1.36
C LEU A 87 3.09 19.27 -0.53
N PRO A 88 2.25 20.15 -1.11
CA PRO A 88 1.67 21.24 -0.35
C PRO A 88 0.80 20.70 0.76
N LYS A 89 0.78 21.41 1.89
CA LYS A 89 -0.04 21.01 3.03
C LYS A 89 -1.51 21.09 2.62
N ALA A 90 -2.34 20.23 3.20
CA ALA A 90 -3.79 20.21 2.93
C ALA A 90 -4.50 21.55 3.19
N ARG A 91 -3.88 22.47 3.94
CA ARG A 91 -4.39 23.84 4.17
C ARG A 91 -4.04 24.83 3.06
N ASP A 92 -2.96 24.55 2.33
CA ASP A 92 -2.35 25.47 1.37
C ASP A 92 -2.80 25.18 -0.07
N HIS A 93 -3.46 24.04 -0.30
CA HIS A 93 -3.94 23.63 -1.63
C HIS A 93 -5.35 23.03 -1.53
N GLN A 94 -6.28 23.58 -2.31
CA GLN A 94 -7.62 23.01 -2.49
C GLN A 94 -7.69 22.29 -3.84
N GLY A 95 -7.79 20.96 -3.79
CA GLY A 95 -7.92 20.10 -4.97
C GLY A 95 -6.80 19.07 -5.10
N LYS A 96 -7.03 18.07 -5.96
CA LYS A 96 -6.09 16.96 -6.15
C LYS A 96 -4.80 17.43 -6.79
N LEU A 97 -3.68 17.07 -6.16
CA LEU A 97 -2.34 17.29 -6.70
C LEU A 97 -2.10 16.43 -7.96
N SER A 98 -1.18 16.89 -8.81
CA SER A 98 -0.66 16.08 -9.92
C SER A 98 -0.13 14.75 -9.38
N ASP A 99 -0.45 13.65 -10.05
CA ASP A 99 -0.11 12.26 -9.66
C ASP A 99 -0.86 11.65 -8.46
N TYR A 100 -1.92 12.32 -7.98
CA TYR A 100 -2.88 11.73 -7.06
C TYR A 100 -3.44 10.39 -7.56
N GLY A 101 -3.39 9.36 -6.71
CA GLY A 101 -3.86 8.00 -7.02
C GLY A 101 -2.92 7.19 -7.91
N LYS A 102 -1.79 7.78 -8.35
CA LYS A 102 -0.73 7.08 -9.11
C LYS A 102 0.51 6.84 -8.25
N SER A 103 1.10 7.92 -7.71
CA SER A 103 2.32 7.88 -6.89
C SER A 103 2.05 8.16 -5.41
N HIS A 104 1.04 8.97 -5.10
CA HIS A 104 0.64 9.27 -3.72
C HIS A 104 -0.88 9.38 -3.56
N ASN A 105 -1.33 9.27 -2.31
CA ASN A 105 -2.72 9.42 -1.88
C ASN A 105 -2.95 10.71 -1.08
N TRP A 106 -2.06 11.70 -1.23
CA TRP A 106 -2.13 13.02 -0.60
C TRP A 106 -3.26 13.88 -1.19
N ALA A 107 -4.28 14.19 -0.37
CA ALA A 107 -5.44 14.98 -0.76
C ALA A 107 -5.50 16.33 -0.04
#